data_AF-A0A1F8QG21-F1
#
_entry.id   AF-A0A1F8QG21-F1
#
_cell.length_a   1.000
_cell.length_b   1.000
_cell.length_c   1.000
_cell.angle_alpha   90.00
_cell.angle_beta   90.00
_cell.angle_gamma   90.00
#
_symmetry.space_group_name_H-M   'P 1'
#
loop_
_entity.id
_entity.type
_entity.pdbx_description
1 polymer ?
#
loop_
_entity_poly.entity_id
_entity_poly.type
_entity_poly.pdbx_seq_one_letter_code
_entity_poly.pdbx_strand_id
1 'polypeptide(L)'
;MSTLSPDTHPEVEQIQLGLIRRMPSWVKFALVDDLNETVKAFALSGIRQRCPNATPDQIHRQLAGLMLGEELACKVYDHAR
;
A
#
# COMPACT_ATOMS: atom_id res chain seq x y z
N MET A 1 -10.20 26.56 -2.57
CA MET A 1 -10.21 25.11 -2.31
C MET A 1 -8.76 24.66 -2.33
N SER A 2 -8.29 23.96 -1.28
CA SER A 2 -6.93 23.40 -1.27
C SER A 2 -6.87 22.22 -2.22
N THR A 3 -5.77 22.07 -2.97
CA THR A 3 -5.48 20.84 -3.71
C THR A 3 -5.25 19.69 -2.73
N LEU A 4 -5.67 18.48 -3.10
CA LEU A 4 -5.47 17.24 -2.32
C LEU A 4 -4.12 16.58 -2.68
N SER A 5 -3.64 16.78 -3.91
CA SER A 5 -2.36 16.28 -4.42
C SER A 5 -1.54 17.45 -4.98
N PRO A 6 -0.43 17.83 -4.31
CA PRO A 6 0.36 19.00 -4.70
C PRO A 6 1.13 18.81 -6.02
N ASP A 7 1.33 17.57 -6.43
CA ASP A 7 1.97 17.15 -7.68
C ASP A 7 0.99 17.04 -8.86
N THR A 8 -0.31 17.22 -8.63
CA THR A 8 -1.34 17.22 -9.67
C THR A 8 -1.83 18.63 -9.96
N HIS A 9 -1.86 19.02 -11.24
CA HIS A 9 -2.40 20.32 -11.65
C HIS A 9 -3.89 20.43 -11.21
N PRO A 10 -4.34 21.56 -10.65
CA PRO A 10 -5.69 21.68 -10.07
C PRO A 10 -6.83 21.27 -11.03
N GLU A 11 -6.72 21.60 -12.31
CA GLU A 11 -7.73 21.22 -13.32
C GLU A 11 -7.81 19.71 -13.52
N VAL A 12 -6.66 19.03 -13.52
CA VAL A 12 -6.58 17.57 -13.68
C VAL A 12 -7.14 16.87 -12.45
N GLU A 13 -6.85 17.39 -11.25
CA GLU A 13 -7.42 16.89 -10.00
C GLU A 13 -8.96 16.99 -10.01
N GLN A 14 -9.53 18.09 -10.49
CA GLN A 14 -10.99 18.23 -10.59
C GLN A 14 -11.60 17.21 -11.56
N ILE A 15 -10.95 16.95 -12.70
CA ILE A 15 -11.39 15.91 -13.64
C ILE A 15 -11.35 14.53 -12.97
N GLN A 16 -10.23 14.18 -12.34
CA GLN A 16 -10.05 12.91 -11.64
C GLN A 16 -11.10 12.71 -10.55
N LEU A 17 -11.32 13.70 -9.67
CA LEU A 17 -12.34 13.66 -8.62
C LEU A 17 -13.74 13.53 -9.21
N GLY A 18 -14.02 14.23 -10.31
CA GLY A 18 -15.29 14.13 -11.03
C GLY A 18 -15.54 12.74 -11.60
N LEU A 19 -14.51 12.08 -12.12
CA LEU A 19 -14.60 10.69 -12.61
C LEU A 19 -14.84 9.73 -11.44
N ILE A 20 -14.03 9.80 -10.40
CA ILE A 20 -14.14 8.94 -9.21
C ILE A 20 -15.53 9.08 -8.58
N ARG A 21 -16.04 10.30 -8.37
CA ARG A 21 -17.34 10.53 -7.74
C ARG A 21 -18.48 9.82 -8.46
N ARG A 22 -18.44 9.77 -9.79
CA ARG A 22 -19.45 9.14 -10.66
C ARG A 22 -19.34 7.61 -10.72
N MET A 23 -18.22 7.03 -10.29
CA MET A 23 -18.06 5.57 -10.30
C MET A 23 -19.02 4.89 -9.33
N PRO A 24 -19.58 3.72 -9.70
CA PRO A 24 -20.26 2.84 -8.75
C PRO A 24 -19.36 2.50 -7.56
N SER A 25 -19.94 2.33 -6.37
CA SER A 25 -19.17 2.09 -5.14
C SER A 25 -18.25 0.87 -5.23
N TRP A 26 -18.71 -0.22 -5.86
CA TRP A 26 -17.92 -1.44 -6.01
C TRP A 26 -16.67 -1.24 -6.90
N VAL A 27 -16.73 -0.36 -7.90
CA VAL A 27 -15.57 -0.01 -8.73
C VAL A 27 -14.54 0.75 -7.90
N LYS A 28 -14.98 1.67 -7.04
CA LYS A 28 -14.09 2.39 -6.12
C LYS A 28 -13.37 1.42 -5.20
N PHE A 29 -14.07 0.43 -4.66
CA PHE A 29 -13.46 -0.60 -3.82
C PHE A 29 -12.45 -1.45 -4.59
N ALA A 30 -12.76 -1.86 -5.83
CA ALA A 30 -11.81 -2.58 -6.66
C ALA A 30 -10.52 -1.78 -6.90
N LEU A 31 -10.64 -0.47 -7.21
CA LEU A 31 -9.47 0.40 -7.39
C LEU A 31 -8.64 0.54 -6.10
N VAL A 32 -9.28 0.59 -4.94
CA VAL A 32 -8.58 0.63 -3.64
C VAL A 32 -7.88 -0.71 -3.36
N ASP A 33 -8.49 -1.84 -3.73
CA ASP A 33 -7.88 -3.16 -3.58
C ASP A 33 -6.63 -3.29 -4.47
N ASP A 34 -6.73 -2.92 -5.75
CA ASP A 34 -5.60 -2.88 -6.68
C ASP A 34 -4.45 -1.99 -6.19
N LEU A 35 -4.79 -0.85 -5.58
CA LEU A 35 -3.80 0.05 -4.99
C LEU A 35 -3.09 -0.59 -3.80
N ASN A 36 -3.80 -1.32 -2.94
CA ASN A 36 -3.20 -2.03 -1.81
C ASN A 36 -2.22 -3.10 -2.29
N GLU A 37 -2.56 -3.88 -3.31
CA GLU A 37 -1.65 -4.87 -3.89
C GLU A 37 -0.41 -4.23 -4.50
N THR A 38 -0.57 -3.09 -5.18
CA THR A 38 0.55 -2.32 -5.73
C THR A 38 1.50 -1.82 -4.64
N VAL A 39 0.97 -1.27 -3.55
CA VAL A 39 1.77 -0.80 -2.41
C VAL A 39 2.53 -1.95 -1.75
N LYS A 40 1.90 -3.12 -1.56
CA LYS A 40 2.56 -4.33 -1.04
C LYS A 40 3.70 -4.77 -1.96
N ALA A 41 3.51 -4.75 -3.27
CA ALA A 41 4.55 -5.11 -4.24
C ALA A 41 5.76 -4.16 -4.16
N PHE A 42 5.53 -2.85 -4.05
CA PHE A 42 6.61 -1.88 -3.85
C PHE A 42 7.34 -2.07 -2.52
N ALA A 43 6.61 -2.31 -1.43
CA ALA A 43 7.20 -2.59 -0.13
C ALA A 43 8.09 -3.85 -0.17
N LEU A 44 7.60 -4.93 -0.79
CA LEU A 44 8.37 -6.17 -0.98
C LEU A 44 9.64 -5.95 -1.80
N SER A 45 9.55 -5.20 -2.90
CA SER A 45 10.72 -4.86 -3.72
C SER A 45 11.77 -4.11 -2.90
N GLY A 46 11.34 -3.09 -2.13
CA GLY A 46 12.22 -2.33 -1.25
C GLY A 46 12.85 -3.17 -0.14
N ILE A 47 12.11 -4.10 0.46
CA ILE A 47 12.63 -5.04 1.46
C ILE A 47 13.73 -5.91 0.85
N ARG A 48 13.45 -6.53 -0.31
CA ARG A 48 14.43 -7.40 -1.00
C ARG A 48 15.70 -6.64 -1.38
N GLN A 49 15.57 -5.38 -1.79
CA GLN A 49 16.72 -4.54 -2.12
C GLN A 49 17.60 -4.24 -0.89
N ARG A 50 16.99 -3.96 0.27
CA ARG A 50 17.74 -3.65 1.51
C ARG A 50 18.25 -4.90 2.24
N CYS A 51 17.58 -6.03 2.08
CA CYS A 51 17.88 -7.28 2.77
C CYS A 51 18.00 -8.44 1.76
N PRO A 52 19.05 -8.47 0.91
CA PRO A 52 19.17 -9.43 -0.18
C PRO A 52 19.26 -10.89 0.28
N ASN A 53 19.71 -11.13 1.52
CA ASN A 53 19.88 -12.47 2.09
C ASN A 53 18.73 -12.88 3.03
N ALA A 54 17.65 -12.10 3.12
CA ALA A 54 16.53 -12.42 3.99
C ALA A 54 15.79 -13.67 3.50
N THR A 55 15.38 -14.52 4.44
CA THR A 55 14.51 -15.65 4.13
C THR A 55 13.09 -15.16 3.78
N PRO A 56 12.28 -15.97 3.07
CA PRO A 56 10.89 -15.61 2.77
C PRO A 56 10.08 -15.21 4.02
N ASP A 57 10.28 -15.91 5.14
CA ASP A 57 9.58 -15.62 6.40
C ASP A 57 10.02 -14.28 7.01
N GLN A 58 11.32 -13.96 6.93
CA GLN A 58 11.83 -12.66 7.35
C GLN A 58 11.27 -11.52 6.48
N ILE A 59 11.11 -11.74 5.17
CA ILE A 59 10.49 -10.78 4.26
C ILE A 59 9.01 -10.58 4.61
N HIS A 60 8.26 -11.64 4.86
CA HIS A 60 6.85 -11.55 5.25
C HIS A 60 6.66 -10.86 6.61
N ARG A 61 7.52 -11.17 7.58
CA ARG A 61 7.55 -10.50 8.88
C ARG A 61 7.79 -8.99 8.73
N GLN A 62 8.77 -8.58 7.93
CA GLN A 62 9.05 -7.16 7.69
C GLN A 62 7.91 -6.46 6.97
N LEU A 63 7.30 -7.10 5.96
CA LEU A 63 6.12 -6.57 5.30
C LEU A 63 4.97 -6.37 6.30
N ALA A 64 4.74 -7.35 7.19
CA ALA A 64 3.73 -7.24 8.24
C ALA A 64 4.01 -6.07 9.20
N GLY A 65 5.27 -5.84 9.57
CA GLY A 65 5.67 -4.67 10.37
C GLY A 65 5.31 -3.34 9.70
N LEU A 66 5.52 -3.22 8.38
CA LEU A 66 5.16 -2.03 7.61
C LEU A 66 3.65 -1.84 7.46
N MET A 67 2.88 -2.91 7.27
CA MET A 67 1.45 -2.83 6.95
C MET A 67 0.55 -2.79 8.18
N LEU A 68 0.90 -3.52 9.23
CA LEU A 68 0.08 -3.72 10.43
C LEU A 68 0.67 -3.02 11.67
N GLY A 69 1.94 -2.61 11.60
CA GLY A 69 2.71 -2.16 12.75
C GLY A 69 3.39 -3.32 13.48
N GLU A 70 4.46 -3.00 14.20
CA GLU A 70 5.31 -4.00 14.87
C GLU A 70 4.56 -4.84 15.90
N GLU A 71 3.62 -4.26 16.65
CA GLU A 71 2.89 -5.01 17.69
C GLU A 71 2.10 -6.19 17.11
N LEU A 72 1.37 -5.96 16.02
CA LEU A 72 0.57 -7.00 15.36
C LEU A 72 1.45 -7.96 14.56
N ALA A 73 2.52 -7.47 13.95
CA ALA A 73 3.48 -8.32 13.26
C ALA A 73 4.12 -9.33 14.23
N CYS A 74 4.54 -8.88 15.41
CA CYS A 74 5.12 -9.73 16.44
C CYS A 74 4.19 -10.87 16.87
N LYS A 75 2.91 -10.54 17.10
CA LYS A 75 1.88 -11.50 17.55
C LYS A 75 1.57 -12.62 16.55
N VAL A 76 1.94 -12.46 15.28
CA VAL A 76 1.59 -13.43 14.22
C VAL A 76 2.84 -14.14 13.70
N TYR A 77 3.96 -13.42 13.57
CA TYR A 77 5.12 -13.90 12.82
C TYR A 77 6.33 -14.27 13.71
N ASP A 78 6.32 -13.99 15.03
CA ASP A 78 7.49 -14.25 15.92
C ASP A 78 7.43 -15.61 16.59
N HIS A 79 6.39 -16.38 16.30
CA HIS A 79 6.23 -17.74 16.78
C HIS A 79 7.04 -18.76 15.96
N ALA A 80 7.58 -18.34 14.81
CA ALA A 80 8.50 -19.12 14.01
C ALA A 80 9.94 -18.65 14.30
N ARG A 81 10.53 -19.16 15.39
CA ARG A 81 11.99 -19.09 15.61
C ARG A 81 12.68 -20.31 15.04
#